data_AF-A0A1W6SSN7-F1
#
_entry.id   AF-A0A1W6SSN7-F1
#
_cell.length_a   1.000
_cell.length_b   1.000
_cell.length_c   1.000
_cell.angle_alpha   90.00
_cell.angle_beta   90.00
_cell.angle_gamma   90.00
#
_symmetry.space_group_name_H-M   'P 1'
#
loop_
_entity.id
_entity.type
_entity.pdbx_description
1 polymer ?
#
loop_
_entity_poly.entity_id
_entity_poly.type
_entity_poly.pdbx_seq_one_letter_code
_entity_poly.pdbx_strand_id
1 'polypeptide(L)'
;MMRSPGEAAARHYIAEREAKRVLIQDIPRHTSCRAGQGGYAQYAGWRQIDGHALILLKTNEAEISVMPVDAVTLARVKRLKLGSEVIFNADGTVRKKGRSL
;
A
#
# COMPACT_ATOMS: atom_id res chain seq x y z
N MET A 1 -10.43 -13.99 14.02
CA MET A 1 -9.36 -13.73 13.04
C MET A 1 -8.23 -13.01 13.76
N MET A 2 -7.08 -13.68 13.94
CA MET A 2 -5.90 -13.06 14.56
C MET A 2 -5.39 -11.97 13.61
N ARG A 3 -5.40 -10.72 14.06
CA ARG A 3 -4.84 -9.60 13.31
C ARG A 3 -3.32 -9.68 13.40
N SER A 4 -2.63 -9.61 12.27
CA SER A 4 -1.17 -9.62 12.26
C SER A 4 -0.62 -8.26 12.75
N PRO A 5 0.60 -8.20 13.30
CA PRO A 5 1.25 -6.94 13.64
C PRO A 5 1.33 -5.94 12.46
N GLY A 6 1.53 -6.44 11.23
CA GLY A 6 1.49 -5.63 10.01
C GLY A 6 0.11 -5.03 9.71
N GLU A 7 -0.97 -5.76 9.99
CA GLU A 7 -2.33 -5.23 9.87
C GLU A 7 -2.62 -4.15 10.91
N ALA A 8 -2.08 -4.28 12.13
CA ALA A 8 -2.20 -3.25 13.16
C ALA A 8 -1.49 -1.96 12.74
N ALA A 9 -0.26 -2.07 12.22
CA ALA A 9 0.49 -0.94 11.67
C ALA A 9 -0.23 -0.27 10.50
N ALA A 10 -0.80 -1.06 9.58
CA ALA A 10 -1.59 -0.54 8.46
C ALA A 10 -2.82 0.25 8.95
N ARG A 11 -3.54 -0.28 9.96
CA ARG A 11 -4.69 0.41 10.56
C ARG A 11 -4.30 1.71 11.26
N HIS A 12 -3.18 1.72 11.98
CA HIS A 12 -2.67 2.92 12.63
C HIS A 12 -2.41 4.01 11.59
N TYR A 13 -1.68 3.67 10.53
CA TYR A 13 -1.44 4.58 9.41
C TYR A 13 -2.73 5.08 8.75
N ILE A 14 -3.68 4.19 8.46
CA ILE A 14 -4.96 4.55 7.84
C ILE A 14 -5.74 5.52 8.74
N ALA A 15 -5.84 5.23 10.03
CA ALA A 15 -6.57 6.07 10.99
C ALA A 15 -5.97 7.48 11.05
N GLU A 16 -4.64 7.60 11.07
CA GLU A 16 -3.97 8.90 11.03
C GLU A 16 -4.26 9.67 9.73
N ARG A 17 -4.22 8.99 8.57
CA ARG A 17 -4.48 9.64 7.27
C ARG A 17 -5.93 10.06 7.13
N GLU A 18 -6.88 9.23 7.55
CA GLU A 18 -8.30 9.56 7.50
C GLU A 18 -8.67 10.68 8.49
N ALA A 19 -8.04 10.73 9.67
CA ALA A 19 -8.20 11.86 10.59
C ALA A 19 -7.70 13.17 9.96
N LYS A 20 -6.55 13.15 9.28
CA LYS A 20 -6.01 14.32 8.58
C LYS A 20 -6.83 14.72 7.36
N ARG A 21 -7.50 13.77 6.69
CA ARG A 21 -8.35 14.01 5.53
C ARG A 21 -9.55 14.91 5.83
N VAL A 22 -10.03 14.91 7.08
CA VAL A 22 -11.07 15.86 7.54
C VAL A 22 -10.61 17.31 7.42
N LEU A 23 -9.30 17.56 7.57
CA LEU A 23 -8.71 18.90 7.60
C LEU A 23 -8.01 19.27 6.28
N ILE A 24 -7.56 18.29 5.49
CA ILE A 24 -6.76 18.49 4.28
C ILE A 24 -7.46 17.82 3.10
N GLN A 25 -8.03 18.64 2.20
CA GLN A 25 -8.81 18.17 1.05
C GLN A 25 -8.02 17.30 0.06
N ASP A 26 -6.71 17.55 -0.06
CA ASP A 26 -5.83 16.84 -1.00
C ASP A 26 -5.34 15.48 -0.49
N ILE A 27 -5.86 14.99 0.65
CA ILE A 27 -5.55 13.65 1.15
C ILE A 27 -6.52 12.65 0.51
N PRO A 28 -6.04 11.74 -0.36
CA PRO A 28 -6.87 10.66 -0.90
C PRO A 28 -7.31 9.72 0.23
N ARG A 29 -8.40 8.99 0.00
CA ARG A 29 -8.91 8.03 0.97
C ARG A 29 -7.94 6.88 1.13
N HIS A 30 -7.57 6.53 2.36
CA HIS A 30 -6.69 5.40 2.65
C HIS A 30 -7.50 4.21 3.16
N THR A 31 -7.33 3.04 2.56
CA THR A 31 -8.03 1.82 2.94
C THR A 31 -7.07 0.64 3.05
N SER A 32 -7.40 -0.35 3.87
CA SER A 32 -6.61 -1.59 3.91
C SER A 32 -6.82 -2.34 2.60
N CYS A 33 -5.74 -2.86 2.02
CA CYS A 33 -5.87 -3.84 0.95
C CYS A 33 -6.71 -5.01 1.45
N ARG A 34 -7.72 -5.43 0.68
CA ARG A 34 -8.63 -6.50 1.09
C ARG A 34 -7.90 -7.84 0.94
N ALA A 35 -7.95 -8.69 1.95
CA ALA A 35 -7.39 -10.04 1.87
C ALA A 35 -8.03 -10.81 0.71
N GLY A 36 -7.21 -11.53 -0.07
CA GLY A 36 -7.69 -12.23 -1.28
C GLY A 36 -7.77 -11.36 -2.54
N GLN A 37 -7.52 -10.04 -2.44
CA GLN A 37 -7.54 -9.14 -3.58
C GLN A 37 -6.11 -8.98 -4.13
N GLY A 38 -5.92 -9.42 -5.37
CA GLY A 38 -4.78 -9.06 -6.21
C GLY A 38 -5.26 -8.21 -7.38
N GLY A 39 -4.37 -7.42 -7.98
CA GLY A 39 -4.71 -6.57 -9.10
C GLY A 39 -3.58 -5.66 -9.56
N TYR A 40 -3.96 -4.68 -10.38
CA TYR A 40 -3.07 -3.65 -10.90
C TYR A 40 -3.26 -2.37 -10.09
N ALA A 41 -2.15 -1.72 -9.75
CA ALA A 41 -2.16 -0.41 -9.10
C ALA A 41 -0.94 0.40 -9.56
N GLN A 42 -0.94 1.68 -9.25
CA GLN A 42 0.26 2.50 -9.35
C GLN A 42 0.97 2.55 -8.00
N TYR A 43 2.29 2.45 -8.01
CA TYR A 43 3.09 2.60 -6.81
C TYR A 43 3.02 4.06 -6.30
N ALA A 44 2.44 4.25 -5.12
CA ALA A 44 2.27 5.56 -4.47
C ALA A 44 3.29 5.79 -3.33
N GLY A 45 4.23 4.87 -3.14
CA GLY A 45 5.30 4.97 -2.17
C GLY A 45 5.20 3.93 -1.06
N TRP A 46 5.92 4.18 0.04
CA TRP A 46 5.99 3.29 1.18
C TRP A 46 6.08 4.08 2.48
N ARG A 47 5.73 3.44 3.59
CA ARG A 47 5.85 3.97 4.95
C ARG A 47 6.33 2.88 5.89
N GLN A 48 6.83 3.28 7.04
CA GLN A 48 7.23 2.36 8.11
C GLN A 48 6.54 2.83 9.39
N ILE A 49 5.76 1.94 10.00
CA ILE A 49 4.97 2.20 11.21
C ILE A 49 5.18 1.02 12.14
N ASP A 50 5.55 1.28 13.39
CA ASP A 50 5.78 0.25 14.41
C ASP A 50 6.74 -0.87 13.94
N GLY A 51 7.78 -0.51 13.18
CA GLY A 51 8.74 -1.46 12.61
C GLY A 51 8.25 -2.26 11.39
N HIS A 52 7.00 -2.08 10.97
CA HIS A 52 6.40 -2.78 9.83
C HIS A 52 6.40 -1.91 8.57
N ALA A 53 6.81 -2.53 7.46
CA ALA A 53 6.81 -1.89 6.16
C ALA A 53 5.41 -1.92 5.55
N LEU A 54 4.95 -0.75 5.10
CA LEU A 54 3.67 -0.56 4.43
C LEU A 54 3.93 -0.02 3.02
N ILE A 55 3.31 -0.62 2.01
CA ILE A 55 3.26 -0.08 0.65
C ILE A 55 1.95 0.67 0.46
N LEU A 56 2.04 1.80 -0.25
CA LEU A 56 0.92 2.60 -0.70
C LEU A 56 0.68 2.30 -2.18
N LEU A 57 -0.52 1.86 -2.51
CA LEU A 57 -0.94 1.48 -3.85
C LEU A 57 -2.11 2.35 -4.28
N LYS A 58 -1.94 3.12 -5.34
CA LYS A 58 -3.03 3.89 -5.94
C LYS A 58 -3.82 2.98 -6.88
N THR A 59 -4.99 2.52 -6.43
CA THR A 59 -5.89 1.64 -7.18
C THR A 59 -6.83 2.42 -8.10
N ASN A 60 -7.15 3.67 -7.75
CA ASN A 60 -7.89 4.62 -8.57
C ASN A 60 -7.43 6.06 -8.25
N GLU A 61 -8.05 7.07 -8.85
CA GLU A 61 -7.62 8.46 -8.67
C GLU A 61 -7.74 9.00 -7.23
N ALA A 62 -8.71 8.50 -6.46
CA ALA A 62 -9.07 9.03 -5.14
C ALA A 62 -8.72 8.11 -3.96
N GLU A 63 -8.22 6.90 -4.22
CA GLU A 63 -7.98 5.89 -3.19
C GLU A 63 -6.54 5.35 -3.19
N ILE A 64 -6.02 5.21 -1.98
CA ILE A 64 -4.75 4.56 -1.67
C ILE A 64 -5.02 3.32 -0.84
N SER A 65 -4.75 2.16 -1.42
CA SER A 65 -4.70 0.89 -0.70
C SER A 65 -3.38 0.77 0.05
N VAL A 66 -3.46 0.46 1.34
CA VAL A 66 -2.33 0.28 2.24
C VAL A 66 -2.16 -1.20 2.49
N MET A 67 -0.96 -1.72 2.23
CA MET A 67 -0.67 -3.14 2.38
C MET A 67 0.62 -3.36 3.17
N PRO A 68 0.60 -4.17 4.25
CA PRO A 68 1.83 -4.58 4.92
C PRO A 68 2.63 -5.52 4.01
N VAL A 69 3.95 -5.36 3.98
CA VAL A 69 4.85 -6.19 3.20
C VAL A 69 6.10 -6.58 4.00
N ASP A 70 6.77 -7.64 3.56
CA ASP A 70 8.08 -7.99 4.09
C ASP A 70 9.19 -7.04 3.58
N ALA A 71 10.36 -7.13 4.23
CA ALA A 71 11.51 -6.29 3.89
C ALA A 71 12.05 -6.57 2.48
N VAL A 72 11.90 -7.80 1.98
CA VAL A 72 12.38 -8.21 0.65
C VAL A 72 11.56 -7.53 -0.45
N THR A 73 10.24 -7.56 -0.32
CA THR A 73 9.27 -6.90 -1.17
C THR A 73 9.44 -5.39 -1.10
N LEU A 74 9.62 -4.83 0.09
CA LEU A 74 9.93 -3.41 0.26
C LEU A 74 11.21 -2.99 -0.49
N ALA A 75 12.30 -3.75 -0.35
CA ALA A 75 13.57 -3.45 -1.01
C ALA A 75 13.46 -3.47 -2.54
N ARG A 76 12.58 -4.30 -3.09
CA ARG A 76 12.27 -4.34 -4.53
C ARG A 76 11.47 -3.12 -4.97
N VAL A 77 10.38 -2.80 -4.28
CA VAL A 77 9.48 -1.69 -4.68
C VAL A 77 10.06 -0.32 -4.41
N LYS A 78 10.97 -0.18 -3.43
CA LYS A 78 11.66 1.08 -3.13
C LYS A 78 12.42 1.66 -4.32
N ARG A 79 12.78 0.81 -5.30
CA ARG A 79 13.48 1.19 -6.53
C ARG A 79 12.55 1.70 -7.64
N LEU A 80 11.24 1.56 -7.46
CA LEU A 80 10.25 1.98 -8.44
C LEU A 80 10.00 3.49 -8.30
N LYS A 81 9.77 4.16 -9.44
CA LYS A 81 9.32 5.55 -9.45
C LYS A 81 7.87 5.61 -8.99
N LEU A 82 7.49 6.68 -8.28
CA LEU A 82 6.08 6.97 -8.01
C LEU A 82 5.30 6.98 -9.33
N GLY A 83 4.10 6.40 -9.33
CA GLY A 83 3.26 6.23 -10.53
C GLY A 83 3.61 5.00 -11.36
N SER A 84 4.67 4.24 -11.04
CA SER A 84 4.98 3.00 -11.76
C SER A 84 3.84 1.99 -11.62
N GLU A 85 3.39 1.41 -12.73
CA GLU A 85 2.44 0.31 -12.70
C GLU A 85 3.04 -0.93 -12.02
N VAL A 86 2.31 -1.45 -11.04
CA VAL A 86 2.65 -2.64 -10.27
C VAL A 86 1.47 -3.60 -10.25
N ILE A 87 1.81 -4.88 -10.12
CA ILE A 87 0.88 -5.94 -9.80
C ILE A 87 1.09 -6.26 -8.32
N PHE A 88 0.02 -6.26 -7.56
CA PHE A 88 0.03 -6.72 -6.17
C PHE A 88 -0.86 -7.95 -6.04
N ASN A 89 -0.47 -8.86 -5.18
CA ASN A 89 -1.19 -10.11 -4.94
C ASN A 89 -1.71 -10.15 -3.51
N ALA A 90 -2.69 -11.03 -3.29
CA ALA A 90 -3.31 -11.25 -2.00
C ALA A 90 -2.35 -11.76 -0.90
N ASP A 91 -1.18 -12.27 -1.29
CA ASP A 91 -0.13 -12.77 -0.40
C ASP A 91 0.82 -11.64 0.11
N GLY A 92 0.55 -10.38 -0.26
CA GLY A 92 1.41 -9.25 0.12
C GLY A 92 2.59 -9.03 -0.82
N THR A 93 2.73 -9.81 -1.89
CA THR A 93 3.79 -9.58 -2.87
C THR A 93 3.42 -8.44 -3.84
N VAL A 94 4.39 -7.59 -4.13
CA VAL A 94 4.27 -6.51 -5.12
C VAL A 94 5.40 -6.62 -6.12
N ARG A 95 5.06 -6.56 -7.42
CA ARG A 95 6.01 -6.64 -8.53
C ARG A 95 5.70 -5.57 -9.55
N LYS A 96 6.73 -5.07 -10.24
CA LYS A 96 6.53 -4.17 -11.38
C LYS A 96 5.75 -4.90 -12.47
N LYS A 97 4.76 -4.25 -13.08
CA LYS A 97 4.14 -4.76 -14.30
C LYS A 97 5.21 -4.80 -15.39
N GLY A 98 5.56 -6.00 -15.84
CA GLY A 98 6.47 -6.17 -16.98
C GLY A 98 5.86 -5.55 -18.23
N ARG A 99 6.71 -5.03 -19.12
CA ARG A 99 6.30 -4.80 -20.51
C ARG A 99 6.05 -6.19 -21.08
N SER A 100 4.81 -6.55 -21.39
CA SER A 100 4.57 -7.72 -22.25
C SER A 100 5.32 -7.46 -23.56
N LEU A 101 6.24 -8.35 -23.90
CA LEU A 101 6.77 -8.45 -25.27
C LEU A 101 5.69 -8.99 -26.18
#